data_AF-A0A8J5XVI0-F1
#
_entry.id   AF-A0A8J5XVI0-F1
#
_cell.length_a   1.000
_cell.length_b   1.000
_cell.length_c   1.000
_cell.angle_alpha   90.00
_cell.angle_beta   90.00
_cell.angle_gamma   90.00
#
_symmetry.space_group_name_H-M   'P 1'
#
loop_
_entity.id
_entity.type
_entity.pdbx_description
1 polymer ?
#
loop_
_entity_poly.entity_id
_entity_poly.type
_entity_poly.pdbx_seq_one_letter_code
_entity_poly.pdbx_strand_id
1 'polypeptide(L)'
;MKGVTANGNGGTNVHCSKLDEVKKVGVDTLDDSYDVSENVVINSVDTEPLRGPYGLDLSRLKKDIQPWQERHSAEYMLHAPLGSLNFVGGVTTKINAVNYVSSRSWLPTSHFVLGFFLFVGHLWHTGRARVAAAKFEKGIDRDFEPVLSMTRLN
;
A
#
# COMPACT_ATOMS: atom_id res chain seq x y z
N MET A 1 -31.22 53.25 -10.84
CA MET A 1 -29.82 53.37 -11.32
C MET A 1 -29.02 54.13 -10.29
N LYS A 2 -27.74 53.75 -10.10
CA LYS A 2 -26.84 53.97 -8.93
C LYS A 2 -27.10 52.91 -7.85
N GLY A 3 -26.22 51.98 -7.51
CA GLY A 3 -24.78 51.81 -7.79
C GLY A 3 -24.15 51.28 -6.50
N VAL A 4 -24.21 49.97 -6.26
CA VAL A 4 -23.66 49.34 -5.05
C VAL A 4 -22.17 49.09 -5.26
N THR A 5 -21.33 49.74 -4.48
CA THR A 5 -19.90 49.49 -4.35
C THR A 5 -19.68 48.18 -3.58
N ALA A 6 -19.04 47.19 -4.22
CA ALA A 6 -18.56 45.98 -3.57
C ALA A 6 -17.16 46.23 -3.01
N ASN A 7 -16.95 45.97 -1.71
CA ASN A 7 -15.62 45.82 -1.14
C ASN A 7 -15.68 44.85 0.05
N GLY A 8 -14.72 43.93 0.13
CA GLY A 8 -14.42 43.16 1.33
C GLY A 8 -14.52 41.65 1.19
N ASN A 9 -13.38 41.01 0.94
CA ASN A 9 -13.11 39.57 0.99
C ASN A 9 -13.88 38.82 2.11
N GLY A 10 -14.89 38.06 1.72
CA GLY A 10 -15.54 37.07 2.59
C GLY A 10 -14.95 35.68 2.38
N GLY A 11 -13.77 35.43 2.96
CA GLY A 11 -13.27 34.07 3.12
C GLY A 11 -14.16 33.34 4.12
N THR A 12 -14.96 32.39 3.64
CA THR A 12 -15.80 31.54 4.49
C THR A 12 -14.89 30.63 5.31
N ASN A 13 -14.57 31.03 6.55
CA ASN A 13 -14.09 30.11 7.57
C ASN A 13 -15.25 29.19 7.94
N VAL A 14 -15.32 28.01 7.32
CA VAL A 14 -16.18 26.92 7.79
C VAL A 14 -15.51 26.35 9.03
N HIS A 15 -15.79 26.96 10.18
CA HIS A 15 -15.43 26.41 11.48
C HIS A 15 -16.26 25.14 11.70
N CYS A 16 -15.65 23.97 11.45
CA CYS A 16 -16.30 22.68 11.67
C CYS A 16 -16.24 22.36 13.17
N SER A 17 -17.18 22.92 13.94
CA SER A 17 -17.30 22.74 15.39
C SER A 17 -17.48 21.28 15.84
N LYS A 18 -17.80 20.37 14.92
CA LYS A 18 -17.87 18.92 15.17
C LYS A 18 -16.50 18.28 15.39
N LEU A 19 -15.45 18.81 14.76
CA LEU A 19 -14.08 18.28 14.89
C LEU A 19 -13.45 18.68 16.24
N ASP A 20 -13.78 19.87 16.73
CA ASP A 20 -13.27 20.37 18.02
C ASP A 20 -13.85 19.61 19.21
N GLU A 21 -15.09 19.12 19.10
CA GLU A 21 -15.75 18.30 20.13
C GLU A 21 -15.19 16.87 20.16
N VAL A 22 -14.92 16.28 18.99
CA VAL A 22 -14.27 14.95 18.87
C VAL A 22 -12.83 14.99 19.38
N LYS A 23 -12.10 16.08 19.12
CA LYS A 23 -10.74 16.27 19.65
C LYS A 23 -10.71 16.34 21.18
N LYS A 24 -11.71 16.96 21.82
CA LYS A 24 -11.80 16.99 23.29
C LYS A 24 -12.10 15.61 23.87
N VAL A 25 -13.12 14.92 23.36
CA VAL A 25 -13.55 13.62 23.89
C VAL A 25 -12.48 12.53 23.77
N GLY A 26 -11.67 12.53 22.70
CA GLY A 26 -10.61 11.53 22.49
C GLY A 26 -9.34 11.75 23.31
N VAL A 27 -9.06 12.99 23.74
CA VAL A 27 -7.84 13.33 24.50
C VAL A 27 -8.02 13.11 26.00
N ASP A 28 -9.24 13.30 26.51
CA ASP A 28 -9.55 13.24 27.94
C ASP A 28 -9.66 11.81 28.50
N THR A 29 -9.64 10.77 27.64
CA THR A 29 -9.72 9.35 28.00
C THR A 29 -8.37 8.62 27.98
N LEU A 30 -7.28 9.33 27.70
CA LEU A 30 -5.93 8.78 27.72
C LEU A 30 -5.35 8.93 29.14
N ASP A 31 -5.70 7.98 30.02
CA ASP A 31 -5.00 7.79 31.29
C ASP A 31 -3.51 7.53 31.01
N ASP A 32 -2.61 8.29 31.67
CA ASP A 32 -1.16 8.35 31.44
C ASP A 32 -0.39 7.03 31.74
N SER A 33 -1.02 5.86 31.66
CA SER A 33 -0.48 4.56 32.12
C SER A 33 -0.23 3.52 31.01
N TYR A 34 -0.52 3.81 29.75
CA TYR A 34 -0.19 2.92 28.63
C TYR A 34 0.90 3.53 27.76
N ASP A 35 2.12 3.04 27.95
CA ASP A 35 3.25 3.26 27.06
C ASP A 35 2.95 2.54 25.74
N VAL A 36 2.67 3.30 24.66
CA VAL A 36 2.43 2.75 23.31
C VAL A 36 3.79 2.33 22.73
N SER A 37 4.42 1.32 23.32
CA SER A 37 5.74 0.79 22.93
C SER A 37 5.64 -0.36 21.92
N GLU A 38 4.68 -0.32 21.00
CA GLU A 38 4.82 -1.10 19.78
C GLU A 38 5.69 -0.33 18.80
N ASN A 39 6.83 -0.91 18.45
CA ASN A 39 7.74 -0.40 17.42
C ASN A 39 7.06 -0.45 16.05
N VAL A 40 6.19 0.51 15.76
CA VAL A 40 5.59 0.70 14.44
C VAL A 40 6.70 1.04 13.45
N VAL A 41 6.86 0.15 12.46
CA VAL A 41 7.88 0.23 11.39
C VAL A 41 7.53 1.29 10.33
N ILE A 42 6.29 1.79 10.33
CA ILE A 42 5.85 2.86 9.44
C ILE A 42 6.47 4.18 9.92
N ASN A 43 7.35 4.74 9.09
CA ASN A 43 7.92 6.07 9.27
C ASN A 43 7.40 6.97 8.15
N SER A 44 6.93 8.17 8.51
CA SER A 44 6.51 9.18 7.55
C SER A 44 6.77 10.57 8.10
N VAL A 45 6.97 11.54 7.21
CA VAL A 45 7.18 12.96 7.55
C VAL A 45 6.03 13.51 8.41
N ASP A 46 4.81 12.98 8.23
CA ASP A 46 3.64 13.38 9.01
C ASP A 46 3.66 12.83 10.46
N THR A 47 4.33 11.70 10.71
CA THR A 47 4.32 11.00 12.01
C THR A 47 5.62 11.16 12.79
N GLU A 48 6.75 11.38 12.11
CA GLU A 48 8.07 11.54 12.73
C GLU A 48 8.15 12.68 13.77
N PRO A 49 7.54 13.86 13.59
CA PRO A 49 7.59 14.93 14.59
C PRO A 49 6.93 14.56 15.93
N LEU A 50 5.97 13.64 15.91
CA LEU A 50 5.25 13.16 17.09
C LEU A 50 5.99 11.99 17.80
N ARG A 51 7.11 11.53 17.23
CA ARG A 51 7.91 10.44 17.76
C ARG A 51 8.99 10.97 18.72
N GLY A 52 9.07 10.37 19.90
CA GLY A 52 10.15 10.52 20.88
C GLY A 52 11.10 9.31 20.87
N PRO A 53 12.07 9.28 21.81
CA PRO A 53 13.06 8.21 21.91
C PRO A 53 12.48 6.80 22.11
N TYR A 54 11.27 6.72 22.67
CA TYR A 54 10.60 5.46 23.01
C TYR A 54 9.35 5.17 22.15
N GLY A 55 9.16 5.86 21.02
CA GLY A 55 7.97 5.71 20.19
C GLY A 55 7.13 6.98 20.15
N LEU A 56 5.80 6.87 20.17
CA LEU A 56 4.92 8.04 20.08
C LEU A 56 4.88 8.80 21.42
N ASP A 57 5.18 10.09 21.41
CA ASP A 57 5.27 10.92 22.64
C ASP A 57 3.89 11.49 23.02
N LEU A 58 3.38 11.10 24.20
CA LEU A 58 2.08 11.54 24.73
C LEU A 58 1.99 13.07 24.89
N SER A 59 3.08 13.73 25.26
CA SER A 59 3.09 15.18 25.48
C SER A 59 2.89 15.95 24.17
N ARG A 60 3.52 15.47 23.09
CA ARG A 60 3.42 16.02 21.73
C ARG A 60 2.08 15.70 21.09
N LEU A 61 1.55 14.50 21.33
CA LEU A 61 0.23 14.13 20.83
C LEU A 61 -0.87 15.05 21.41
N LYS A 62 -0.76 15.44 22.68
CA LYS A 62 -1.72 16.33 23.34
C LYS A 62 -1.64 17.78 22.86
N LYS A 63 -0.49 18.27 22.38
CA LYS A 63 -0.24 19.72 22.17
C LYS A 63 0.25 20.12 20.79
N ASP A 64 0.93 19.23 20.07
CA ASP A 64 1.78 19.62 18.93
C ASP A 64 1.24 19.12 17.57
N ILE A 65 0.05 18.51 17.52
CA ILE A 65 -0.59 18.10 16.26
C ILE A 65 -0.93 19.33 15.42
N GLN A 66 -0.32 19.41 14.23
CA GLN A 66 -0.57 20.51 13.30
C GLN A 66 -1.75 20.23 12.36
N PRO A 67 -2.52 21.26 11.93
CA PRO A 67 -3.67 21.07 11.03
C PRO A 67 -3.33 20.48 9.65
N TRP A 68 -2.09 20.57 9.19
CA TRP A 68 -1.66 19.96 7.92
C TRP A 68 -1.39 18.45 8.07
N GLN A 69 -0.86 18.01 9.23
CA GLN A 69 -0.67 16.58 9.54
C GLN A 69 -2.03 15.86 9.61
N GLU A 70 -3.04 16.51 10.21
CA GLU A 70 -4.40 15.98 10.25
C GLU A 70 -5.01 15.84 8.85
N ARG A 71 -4.85 16.87 8.00
CA ARG A 71 -5.33 16.83 6.61
C ARG A 71 -4.65 15.73 5.79
N HIS A 72 -3.33 15.61 5.86
CA HIS A 72 -2.60 14.54 5.17
C HIS A 72 -3.00 13.15 5.68
N SER A 73 -3.16 12.99 7.00
CA SER A 73 -3.61 11.73 7.60
C SER A 73 -5.00 11.33 7.12
N ALA A 74 -5.93 12.29 7.06
CA ALA A 74 -7.27 12.07 6.52
C ALA A 74 -7.25 11.74 5.02
N GLU A 75 -6.39 12.42 4.24
CA GLU A 75 -6.21 12.14 2.82
C GLU A 75 -5.70 10.71 2.59
N TYR A 76 -4.66 10.27 3.30
CA TYR A 76 -4.15 8.91 3.20
C TYR A 76 -5.17 7.85 3.63
N MET A 77 -5.99 8.15 4.64
CA MET A 77 -7.05 7.25 5.09
C MET A 77 -8.15 7.09 4.03
N LEU A 78 -8.58 8.19 3.41
CA LEU A 78 -9.64 8.19 2.38
C LEU A 78 -9.16 7.61 1.04
N HIS A 79 -7.85 7.73 0.75
CA HIS A 79 -7.21 7.18 -0.45
C HIS A 79 -6.40 5.90 -0.16
N ALA A 80 -6.90 5.06 0.76
CA ALA A 80 -6.33 3.74 0.98
C ALA A 80 -6.25 2.95 -0.35
N PRO A 81 -5.18 2.16 -0.58
CA PRO A 81 -4.96 1.43 -1.85
C PRO A 81 -5.85 0.18 -1.98
N LEU A 82 -7.16 0.37 -1.82
CA LEU A 82 -8.19 -0.65 -1.93
C LEU A 82 -9.12 -0.27 -3.08
N GLY A 83 -9.42 -1.24 -3.94
CA GLY A 83 -10.38 -1.06 -5.01
C GLY A 83 -10.56 -2.31 -5.85
N SER A 84 -11.58 -2.29 -6.70
CA SER A 84 -11.90 -3.37 -7.63
C SER A 84 -11.28 -3.14 -9.01
N LEU A 85 -11.29 -4.19 -9.85
CA LEU A 85 -10.74 -4.14 -11.20
C LEU A 85 -11.43 -3.12 -12.12
N ASN A 86 -12.73 -2.89 -11.94
CA ASN A 86 -13.51 -1.88 -12.68
C ASN A 86 -13.40 -0.47 -12.08
N PHE A 87 -12.36 -0.21 -11.29
CA PHE A 87 -12.05 1.04 -10.63
C PHE A 87 -13.02 1.52 -9.53
N VAL A 88 -13.78 0.63 -8.88
CA VAL A 88 -14.56 1.04 -7.69
C VAL A 88 -13.63 1.09 -6.48
N GLY A 89 -13.44 2.29 -5.91
CA GLY A 89 -12.55 2.52 -4.79
C GLY A 89 -13.14 2.16 -3.43
N GLY A 90 -12.30 1.54 -2.59
CA GLY A 90 -12.61 1.11 -1.23
C GLY A 90 -12.76 -0.39 -1.07
N VAL A 91 -13.48 -0.81 -0.02
CA VAL A 91 -13.68 -2.22 0.31
C VAL A 91 -14.58 -2.95 -0.70
N THR A 92 -14.50 -4.28 -0.75
CA THR A 92 -15.20 -5.11 -1.74
C THR A 92 -16.74 -4.99 -1.71
N THR A 93 -17.31 -4.61 -0.58
CA THR A 93 -18.76 -4.39 -0.40
C THR A 93 -19.19 -2.95 -0.73
N LYS A 94 -18.26 -2.09 -1.14
CA LYS A 94 -18.56 -0.69 -1.46
C LYS A 94 -19.33 -0.60 -2.78
N ILE A 95 -20.40 0.18 -2.77
CA ILE A 95 -21.18 0.51 -3.96
C ILE A 95 -20.34 1.33 -4.96
N ASN A 96 -20.72 1.30 -6.25
CA ASN A 96 -20.05 2.06 -7.30
C ASN A 96 -20.26 3.58 -7.13
N ALA A 97 -19.40 4.21 -6.33
CA ALA A 97 -19.50 5.62 -5.98
C ALA A 97 -18.23 6.41 -6.32
N VAL A 98 -17.05 5.83 -6.10
CA VAL A 98 -15.76 6.50 -6.32
C VAL A 98 -14.94 5.71 -7.33
N ASN A 99 -14.53 6.39 -8.40
CA ASN A 99 -13.67 5.84 -9.44
C ASN A 99 -12.20 6.01 -9.02
N TYR A 100 -11.64 5.04 -8.31
CA TYR A 100 -10.28 5.10 -7.77
C TYR A 100 -9.66 3.72 -7.54
N VAL A 101 -8.44 3.52 -8.05
CA VAL A 101 -7.54 2.43 -7.66
C VAL A 101 -6.13 3.03 -7.61
N SER A 102 -5.38 2.74 -6.54
CA SER A 102 -4.05 3.30 -6.36
C SER A 102 -3.06 2.78 -7.41
N SER A 103 -2.17 3.64 -7.89
CA SER A 103 -1.02 3.22 -8.71
C SER A 103 -0.13 2.21 -7.97
N ARG A 104 -0.11 2.26 -6.62
CA ARG A 104 0.57 1.27 -5.78
C ARG A 104 -0.10 -0.11 -5.80
N SER A 105 -1.31 -0.24 -6.31
CA SER A 105 -1.94 -1.55 -6.55
C SER A 105 -1.62 -2.04 -7.98
N TRP A 106 -1.66 -1.15 -8.97
CA TRP A 106 -1.37 -1.49 -10.38
C TRP A 106 0.09 -1.86 -10.65
N LEU A 107 1.04 -1.11 -10.10
CA LEU A 107 2.46 -1.34 -10.36
C LEU A 107 2.94 -2.69 -9.79
N PRO A 108 2.74 -3.02 -8.50
CA PRO A 108 3.21 -4.30 -7.97
C PRO A 108 2.50 -5.49 -8.60
N THR A 109 1.19 -5.38 -8.87
CA THR A 109 0.43 -6.49 -9.47
C THR A 109 0.93 -6.80 -10.89
N SER A 110 1.14 -5.77 -11.72
CA SER A 110 1.68 -5.98 -13.07
C SER A 110 3.11 -6.53 -13.05
N HIS A 111 3.98 -5.99 -12.19
CA HIS A 111 5.36 -6.46 -12.07
C HIS A 111 5.46 -7.87 -11.49
N PHE A 112 4.56 -8.25 -10.57
CA PHE A 112 4.49 -9.61 -10.05
C PHE A 112 4.13 -10.61 -11.14
N VAL A 113 3.11 -10.32 -11.95
CA VAL A 113 2.71 -11.17 -13.08
C VAL A 113 3.85 -11.28 -14.11
N LEU A 114 4.48 -10.16 -14.47
CA LEU A 114 5.62 -10.15 -15.39
C LEU A 114 6.80 -10.95 -14.82
N GLY A 115 7.17 -10.73 -13.56
CA GLY A 115 8.26 -11.44 -12.89
C GLY A 115 8.03 -12.95 -12.86
N PHE A 116 6.81 -13.39 -12.57
CA PHE A 116 6.43 -14.80 -12.60
C PHE A 116 6.63 -15.42 -14.00
N PHE A 117 6.11 -14.78 -15.06
CA PHE A 117 6.26 -15.31 -16.41
C PHE A 117 7.69 -15.27 -16.93
N LEU A 118 8.50 -14.27 -16.54
CA LEU A 118 9.93 -14.23 -16.83
C LEU A 118 10.66 -15.39 -16.14
N PHE A 119 10.28 -15.73 -14.91
CA PHE A 119 10.83 -16.87 -14.19
C PHE A 119 10.46 -18.21 -14.85
N VAL A 120 9.19 -18.40 -15.22
CA VAL A 120 8.75 -19.59 -15.97
C VAL A 120 9.47 -19.69 -17.31
N GLY A 121 9.59 -18.57 -18.04
CA GLY A 121 10.34 -18.49 -19.29
C GLY A 121 11.82 -18.83 -19.09
N HIS A 122 12.44 -18.35 -18.01
CA HIS A 122 13.83 -18.67 -17.68
C HIS A 122 14.03 -20.17 -17.45
N LEU A 123 13.17 -20.81 -16.65
CA LEU A 123 13.24 -22.26 -16.40
C LEU A 123 13.08 -23.05 -17.70
N TRP A 124 12.09 -22.68 -18.51
CA TRP A 124 11.83 -23.31 -19.81
C TRP A 124 13.03 -23.19 -20.75
N HIS A 125 13.51 -21.98 -21.00
CA HIS A 125 14.62 -21.75 -21.92
C HIS A 125 15.94 -22.35 -21.41
N THR A 126 16.21 -22.30 -20.11
CA THR A 126 17.40 -22.90 -19.51
C THR A 126 17.36 -24.43 -19.64
N GLY A 127 16.21 -25.05 -19.36
CA GLY A 127 16.00 -26.48 -19.54
C GLY A 127 16.20 -26.90 -21.00
N ARG A 128 15.53 -26.20 -21.94
CA ARG A 128 15.66 -26.46 -23.39
C ARG A 128 17.09 -26.26 -23.89
N ALA A 129 17.79 -25.22 -23.45
CA ALA A 129 19.18 -24.97 -23.84
C ALA A 129 20.12 -26.07 -23.36
N ARG A 130 19.96 -26.54 -22.12
CA ARG A 130 20.74 -27.66 -21.58
C ARG A 130 20.51 -28.95 -22.37
N VAL A 131 19.25 -29.26 -22.64
CA VAL A 131 18.88 -30.48 -23.37
C VAL A 131 19.35 -30.41 -24.83
N ALA A 132 19.30 -29.24 -25.47
CA ALA A 132 19.82 -29.04 -26.82
C ALA A 132 21.35 -29.18 -26.88
N ALA A 133 22.08 -28.69 -25.87
CA ALA A 133 23.52 -28.89 -25.77
C ALA A 133 23.88 -30.39 -25.63
N ALA A 134 23.02 -31.17 -24.96
CA ALA A 134 23.16 -32.60 -24.82
C ALA A 134 22.54 -33.44 -25.95
N LYS A 135 21.92 -32.77 -26.96
CA LYS A 135 21.38 -33.34 -28.20
C LYS A 135 20.23 -34.36 -28.05
N PHE A 136 19.44 -34.27 -26.98
CA PHE A 136 18.23 -35.08 -26.80
C PHE A 136 16.95 -34.23 -26.70
N GLU A 137 16.95 -33.02 -27.25
CA GLU A 137 15.83 -32.07 -27.18
C GLU A 137 14.62 -32.44 -28.03
N LYS A 138 14.81 -33.37 -28.98
CA LYS A 138 13.78 -33.87 -29.87
C LYS A 138 13.22 -35.23 -29.46
N GLY A 139 13.73 -35.82 -28.38
CA GLY A 139 13.32 -37.13 -27.89
C GLY A 139 14.52 -38.03 -27.56
N ILE A 140 14.20 -39.23 -27.09
CA ILE A 140 15.16 -40.27 -26.73
C ILE A 140 15.45 -41.12 -27.97
N ASP A 141 16.72 -41.46 -28.20
CA ASP A 141 17.11 -42.41 -29.23
C ASP A 141 16.58 -43.80 -28.91
N ARG A 142 15.94 -44.43 -29.89
CA ARG A 142 15.30 -45.73 -29.69
C ARG A 142 16.29 -46.87 -29.61
N ASP A 143 17.47 -46.71 -30.20
CA ASP A 143 18.54 -47.70 -30.18
C ASP A 143 19.46 -47.55 -28.96
N PHE A 144 19.55 -46.34 -28.40
CA PHE A 144 20.44 -45.99 -27.28
C PHE A 144 19.68 -45.38 -26.11
N GLU A 145 18.75 -46.14 -25.51
CA GLU A 145 18.00 -45.69 -24.33
C GLU A 145 18.85 -45.80 -23.03
N PRO A 146 19.16 -44.67 -22.34
CA PRO A 146 20.10 -44.68 -21.22
C PRO A 146 19.62 -45.48 -20.00
N VAL A 147 18.31 -45.59 -19.79
CA VAL A 147 17.74 -46.31 -18.64
C VAL A 147 17.95 -47.82 -18.77
N LEU A 148 18.02 -48.37 -19.98
CA LEU A 148 18.21 -49.81 -20.21
C LEU A 148 19.63 -50.30 -19.90
N SER A 149 20.62 -49.40 -19.88
CA SER A 149 22.01 -49.72 -19.53
C SER A 149 22.33 -49.53 -18.05
N MET A 150 21.41 -48.97 -17.26
CA MET A 150 21.59 -48.76 -15.82
C MET A 150 21.21 -50.02 -15.03
N THR A 151 21.89 -50.23 -13.90
CA THR A 151 21.51 -51.29 -12.96
C THR A 151 20.16 -50.95 -12.33
N ARG A 152 19.28 -51.94 -12.18
CA ARG A 152 17.99 -51.71 -11.53
C ARG A 152 18.20 -51.26 -10.08
N LEU A 153 17.41 -50.27 -9.68
CA LEU A 153 17.30 -49.86 -8.28
C LEU A 153 16.38 -50.88 -7.57
N ASN A 154 16.97 -51.91 -6.98
CA ASN A 154 16.32 -52.85 -6.05
C ASN A 154 17.28 -53.16 -4.91
#